data_AF-A0A917VZP0-F1
#
_entry.id   AF-A0A917VZP0-F1
#
_cell.length_a   1.000
_cell.length_b   1.000
_cell.length_c   1.000
_cell.angle_alpha   90.00
_cell.angle_beta   90.00
_cell.angle_gamma   90.00
#
_symmetry.space_group_name_H-M   'P 1'
#
loop_
_entity.id
_entity.type
_entity.pdbx_description
1 polymer ?
#
loop_
_entity_poly.entity_id
_entity_poly.type
_entity_poly.pdbx_seq_one_letter_code
_entity_poly.pdbx_strand_id
1 'polypeptide(L)'
;MDIFHQDGKKSGFNIVKGDATKGHGGFGAGLVNLDNMSPVIIDVEAGTAEVDIGALHARSDIERRIRFSKDKADLQGGGKKYWLVWVNTEVTKEGPYFSGAGAAEMIINRESRRGYKILADHVNKMDKALKGKVAIDEMDAPSKKVLRDFLAEADPGQWERANPELKEKLEEE
;
A
#
# COMPACT_ATOMS: atom_id res chain seq x y z
N MET A 1 -37.97 4.99 13.34
CA MET A 1 -36.90 5.66 12.57
C MET A 1 -35.65 4.88 12.86
N ASP A 2 -35.44 3.80 12.12
CA ASP A 2 -34.20 3.01 12.17
C ASP A 2 -33.34 3.48 11.01
N ILE A 3 -32.31 4.26 11.33
CA ILE A 3 -31.36 4.80 10.35
C ILE A 3 -29.96 4.59 10.93
N PHE A 4 -29.51 3.35 10.77
CA PHE A 4 -28.12 2.88 10.66
C PHE A 4 -27.17 3.11 11.86
N HIS A 5 -27.21 2.16 12.79
CA HIS A 5 -25.96 1.53 13.24
C HIS A 5 -25.48 0.59 12.13
N GLN A 6 -24.21 0.69 11.73
CA GLN A 6 -23.51 -0.43 11.10
C GLN A 6 -22.09 -0.50 11.63
N ASP A 7 -21.93 -1.40 12.60
CA ASP A 7 -20.70 -1.98 13.08
C ASP A 7 -19.86 -2.61 11.95
N GLY A 8 -18.53 -2.57 12.13
CA GLY A 8 -17.57 -3.40 11.42
C GLY A 8 -16.86 -2.70 10.27
N LYS A 9 -15.74 -2.02 10.55
CA LYS A 9 -14.70 -1.73 9.55
C LYS A 9 -14.29 -3.05 8.90
N LYS A 10 -14.84 -3.34 7.71
CA LYS A 10 -14.35 -4.42 6.86
C LYS A 10 -12.92 -4.07 6.49
N SER A 11 -11.99 -4.99 6.75
CA SER A 11 -10.58 -4.87 6.36
C SER A 11 -10.50 -4.39 4.91
N GLY A 12 -9.90 -3.22 4.68
CA GLY A 12 -9.78 -2.61 3.35
C GLY A 12 -8.85 -3.37 2.42
N PHE A 13 -8.22 -4.44 2.91
CA PHE A 13 -7.35 -5.31 2.13
C PHE A 13 -8.14 -6.14 1.13
N ASN A 14 -7.52 -6.40 -0.02
CA ASN A 14 -8.01 -7.41 -0.96
C ASN A 14 -7.76 -8.81 -0.38
N ILE A 15 -8.72 -9.31 0.40
CA ILE A 15 -8.65 -10.65 0.99
C ILE A 15 -9.02 -11.68 -0.07
N VAL A 16 -8.05 -12.49 -0.49
CA VAL A 16 -8.26 -13.63 -1.40
C VAL A 16 -9.11 -14.68 -0.70
N LYS A 17 -10.39 -14.79 -1.07
CA LYS A 17 -11.27 -15.86 -0.58
C LYS A 17 -10.93 -17.18 -1.29
N GLY A 18 -10.23 -18.07 -0.59
CA GLY A 18 -10.31 -19.55 -0.58
C GLY A 18 -10.48 -20.42 -1.85
N ASP A 19 -10.83 -19.89 -3.03
CA ASP A 19 -11.15 -20.67 -4.23
C ASP A 19 -10.08 -20.54 -5.34
N ALA A 20 -8.89 -20.03 -4.98
CA ALA A 20 -7.74 -19.91 -5.88
C ALA A 20 -7.01 -21.24 -6.17
N THR A 21 -7.61 -22.40 -5.82
CA THR A 21 -7.03 -23.72 -6.10
C THR A 21 -7.58 -24.40 -7.36
N LYS A 22 -8.47 -23.75 -8.12
CA LYS A 22 -8.87 -24.24 -9.44
C LYS A 22 -8.01 -23.61 -10.52
N GLY A 23 -7.08 -24.43 -11.00
CA GLY A 23 -6.09 -24.04 -12.00
C GLY A 23 -6.66 -23.39 -13.24
N HIS A 24 -5.93 -22.41 -13.75
CA HIS A 24 -5.81 -22.17 -15.17
C HIS A 24 -4.36 -21.77 -15.47
N GLY A 25 -3.55 -22.78 -15.78
CA GLY A 25 -2.44 -22.56 -16.68
C GLY A 25 -3.05 -22.31 -18.06
N GLY A 26 -3.11 -21.06 -18.51
CA GLY A 26 -3.53 -20.74 -19.87
C GLY A 26 -4.20 -19.39 -20.04
N PHE A 27 -3.58 -18.57 -20.91
CA PHE A 27 -3.89 -17.21 -21.35
C PHE A 27 -3.46 -16.06 -20.42
N GLY A 28 -2.31 -15.45 -20.74
CA GLY A 28 -1.83 -14.22 -20.09
C GLY A 28 -0.45 -14.29 -19.44
N ALA A 29 0.48 -15.13 -19.94
CA ALA A 29 1.88 -15.13 -19.50
C ALA A 29 2.54 -13.76 -19.79
N GLY A 30 2.36 -12.81 -18.89
CA GLY A 30 2.76 -11.41 -19.03
C GLY A 30 1.78 -10.38 -18.44
N LEU A 31 0.57 -10.77 -18.02
CA LEU A 31 -0.34 -9.88 -17.31
C LEU A 31 -0.11 -9.99 -15.80
N VAL A 32 0.33 -8.89 -15.20
CA VAL A 32 0.44 -8.75 -13.75
C VAL A 32 -0.97 -8.80 -13.15
N ASN A 33 -1.28 -9.85 -12.39
CA ASN A 33 -2.51 -9.92 -11.60
C ASN A 33 -2.30 -9.11 -10.30
N LEU A 34 -3.11 -8.07 -10.10
CA LEU A 34 -3.06 -7.15 -8.96
C LEU A 34 -4.11 -7.45 -7.88
N ASP A 35 -4.87 -8.53 -8.01
CA ASP A 35 -5.94 -8.93 -7.09
C ASP A 35 -5.42 -9.13 -5.65
N ASN A 36 -4.13 -9.43 -5.53
CA ASN A 36 -3.43 -9.67 -4.26
C ASN A 36 -2.76 -8.42 -3.68
N MET A 37 -2.82 -7.30 -4.40
CA MET A 37 -2.15 -6.06 -4.04
C MET A 37 -3.11 -5.12 -3.32
N SER A 38 -2.72 -4.66 -2.14
CA SER A 38 -3.42 -3.64 -1.37
C SER A 38 -2.55 -2.38 -1.27
N PRO A 39 -2.90 -1.27 -1.94
CA PRO A 39 -2.24 0.02 -1.75
C PRO A 39 -2.61 0.62 -0.40
N VAL A 40 -1.62 0.84 0.45
CA VAL A 40 -1.76 1.54 1.73
C VAL A 40 -1.16 2.93 1.60
N ILE A 41 -1.94 3.95 1.88
CA ILE A 41 -1.48 5.34 1.95
C ILE A 41 -1.16 5.66 3.39
N ILE A 42 0.04 6.20 3.61
CA ILE A 42 0.46 6.71 4.92
C ILE A 42 0.59 8.22 4.80
N ASP A 43 -0.10 8.91 5.68
CA ASP A 43 0.04 10.34 5.91
C ASP A 43 1.11 10.56 6.99
N VAL A 44 2.28 11.06 6.59
CA VAL A 44 3.46 11.13 7.47
C VAL A 44 3.24 12.11 8.62
N GLU A 45 2.54 13.22 8.38
CA GLU A 45 2.31 14.24 9.39
C GLU A 45 1.16 13.86 10.33
N ALA A 46 0.10 13.25 9.80
CA ALA A 46 -1.02 12.79 10.61
C ALA A 46 -0.72 11.49 11.38
N GLY A 47 0.28 10.71 10.93
CA GLY A 47 0.63 9.42 11.53
C GLY A 47 -0.46 8.37 11.31
N THR A 48 -1.17 8.44 10.18
CA THR A 48 -2.31 7.55 9.87
C THR A 48 -2.05 6.74 8.61
N ALA A 49 -2.58 5.52 8.56
CA ALA A 49 -2.57 4.65 7.40
C ALA A 49 -3.99 4.24 6.99
N GLU A 50 -4.24 4.14 5.69
CA GLU A 50 -5.50 3.64 5.14
C GLU A 50 -5.27 2.86 3.85
N VAL A 51 -6.12 1.86 3.59
CA VAL A 51 -6.14 1.21 2.26
C VAL A 51 -6.92 2.08 1.29
N ASP A 52 -6.32 2.44 0.16
CA ASP A 52 -6.98 3.19 -0.91
C ASP A 52 -6.83 2.47 -2.25
N ILE A 53 -7.80 1.59 -2.54
CA ILE A 53 -7.87 0.82 -3.79
C ILE A 53 -7.86 1.73 -5.04
N GLY A 54 -8.28 3.00 -4.92
CA GLY A 54 -8.21 3.98 -5.98
C GLY A 54 -6.77 4.27 -6.44
N ALA A 55 -5.79 4.13 -5.56
CA ALA A 55 -4.37 4.36 -5.87
C ALA A 55 -3.82 3.41 -6.94
N LEU A 56 -4.38 2.19 -7.10
CA LEU A 56 -3.99 1.25 -8.17
C LEU A 56 -4.17 1.87 -9.58
N HIS A 57 -5.08 2.82 -9.73
CA HIS A 57 -5.42 3.45 -11.00
C HIS A 57 -5.14 4.95 -11.02
N ALA A 58 -4.33 5.46 -10.07
CA ALA A 58 -4.09 6.89 -9.86
C ALA A 58 -5.38 7.71 -9.60
N ARG A 59 -6.35 7.10 -8.91
CA ARG A 59 -7.69 7.66 -8.62
C ARG A 59 -7.97 7.81 -7.12
N SER A 60 -6.95 7.64 -6.29
CA SER A 60 -7.02 7.89 -4.85
C SER A 60 -7.55 9.29 -4.54
N ASP A 61 -8.24 9.44 -3.40
CA ASP A 61 -8.79 10.73 -2.98
C ASP A 61 -7.71 11.79 -2.74
N ILE A 62 -6.48 11.37 -2.41
CA ILE A 62 -5.35 12.29 -2.30
C ILE A 62 -4.76 12.65 -3.66
N GLU A 63 -4.81 11.74 -4.64
CA GLU A 63 -4.26 11.95 -5.98
C GLU A 63 -5.21 12.70 -6.94
N ARG A 64 -6.52 12.60 -6.70
CA ARG A 64 -7.54 13.22 -7.56
C ARG A 64 -7.33 14.72 -7.68
N ARG A 65 -7.42 15.22 -8.92
CA ARG A 65 -7.32 16.65 -9.29
C ARG A 65 -5.95 17.29 -9.03
N ILE A 66 -4.92 16.48 -8.77
CA ILE A 66 -3.53 16.91 -8.61
C ILE A 66 -2.76 16.68 -9.91
N ARG A 67 -1.96 17.66 -10.33
CA ARG A 67 -1.02 17.49 -11.45
C ARG A 67 0.34 17.07 -10.90
N PHE A 68 0.72 15.83 -11.17
CA PHE A 68 2.01 15.28 -10.74
C PHE A 68 3.16 15.68 -11.64
N SER A 69 4.31 15.88 -11.02
CA SER A 69 5.61 16.13 -11.65
C SER A 69 6.70 15.32 -10.94
N LYS A 70 7.84 15.15 -11.61
CA LYS A 70 9.05 14.58 -11.03
C LYS A 70 9.98 15.64 -10.43
N ASP A 71 9.60 16.91 -10.49
CA ASP A 71 10.35 18.02 -9.93
C ASP A 71 9.70 18.51 -8.64
N LYS A 72 10.43 18.50 -7.52
CA LYS A 72 9.92 19.02 -6.24
C LYS A 72 9.74 20.53 -6.27
N ALA A 73 10.42 21.26 -7.16
CA ALA A 73 10.25 22.71 -7.31
C ALA A 73 8.82 23.10 -7.71
N ASP A 74 8.11 22.22 -8.44
CA ASP A 74 6.70 22.46 -8.84
C ASP A 74 5.75 22.54 -7.64
N LEU A 75 6.15 22.07 -6.46
CA LEU A 75 5.38 22.18 -5.22
C LEU A 75 5.44 23.57 -4.58
N GLN A 76 6.33 24.45 -5.07
CA GLN A 76 6.52 25.82 -4.59
C GLN A 76 6.85 25.89 -3.09
N GLY A 77 7.61 24.93 -2.58
CA GLY A 77 8.04 24.86 -1.17
C GLY A 77 6.98 24.36 -0.19
N GLY A 78 5.76 24.07 -0.65
CA GLY A 78 4.69 23.52 0.18
C GLY A 78 4.41 22.05 -0.09
N GLY A 79 3.34 21.56 0.54
CA GLY A 79 2.82 20.21 0.32
C GLY A 79 3.10 19.24 1.45
N LYS A 80 2.25 18.22 1.52
CA LYS A 80 2.25 17.20 2.56
C LYS A 80 2.86 15.91 2.04
N LYS A 81 3.77 15.30 2.80
CA LYS A 81 4.44 14.04 2.43
C LYS A 81 3.53 12.86 2.76
N TYR A 82 3.49 11.91 1.83
CA TYR A 82 2.83 10.63 1.98
C TYR A 82 3.74 9.51 1.49
N TRP A 83 3.49 8.30 2.00
CA TRP A 83 3.97 7.07 1.39
C TRP A 83 2.81 6.36 0.70
N LEU A 84 3.03 5.90 -0.53
CA LEU A 84 2.20 4.87 -1.13
C LEU A 84 2.94 3.54 -0.98
N VAL A 85 2.38 2.66 -0.17
CA VAL A 85 2.94 1.34 0.15
C VAL A 85 2.13 0.27 -0.56
N TRP A 86 2.77 -0.45 -1.47
CA TRP A 86 2.22 -1.62 -2.13
C TRP A 86 2.38 -2.82 -1.20
N VAL A 87 1.30 -3.32 -0.61
CA VAL A 87 1.32 -4.52 0.25
C VAL A 87 0.74 -5.70 -0.51
N ASN A 88 1.55 -6.72 -0.76
CA ASN A 88 1.12 -7.94 -1.44
C ASN A 88 0.71 -9.01 -0.43
N THR A 89 -0.38 -9.72 -0.73
CA THR A 89 -0.88 -10.84 0.08
C THR A 89 -0.86 -12.12 -0.74
N GLU A 90 -0.28 -13.18 -0.21
CA GLU A 90 -0.33 -14.51 -0.83
C GLU A 90 -1.02 -15.51 0.10
N VAL A 91 -1.37 -16.68 -0.42
CA VAL A 91 -2.04 -17.74 0.34
C VAL A 91 -1.16 -18.98 0.36
N THR A 92 -0.89 -19.49 1.56
CA THR A 92 -0.23 -20.78 1.78
C THR A 92 -1.22 -21.79 2.34
N LYS A 93 -0.75 -23.01 2.62
CA LYS A 93 -1.55 -24.03 3.33
C LYS A 93 -1.95 -23.58 4.75
N GLU A 94 -1.18 -22.68 5.35
CA GLU A 94 -1.41 -22.16 6.70
C GLU A 94 -2.33 -20.92 6.70
N GLY A 95 -2.69 -20.43 5.52
CA GLY A 95 -3.58 -19.28 5.33
C GLY A 95 -2.91 -18.12 4.58
N PRO A 96 -3.63 -16.99 4.43
CA PRO A 96 -3.07 -15.78 3.83
C PRO A 96 -1.97 -15.18 4.70
N TYR A 97 -1.03 -14.47 4.08
CA TYR A 97 0.04 -13.74 4.74
C TYR A 97 0.52 -12.56 3.89
N PHE A 98 1.05 -11.52 4.53
CA PHE A 98 1.70 -10.41 3.82
C PHE A 98 3.05 -10.87 3.25
N SER A 99 3.12 -11.04 1.93
CA SER A 99 4.27 -11.68 1.26
C SER A 99 5.36 -10.70 0.87
N GLY A 100 5.02 -9.44 0.60
CA GLY A 100 5.97 -8.41 0.20
C GLY A 100 5.42 -7.01 0.36
N ALA A 101 6.31 -6.02 0.42
CA ALA A 101 5.94 -4.62 0.54
C ALA A 101 6.90 -3.71 -0.21
N GLY A 102 6.40 -2.64 -0.82
CA GLY A 102 7.24 -1.64 -1.48
C GLY A 102 6.69 -0.24 -1.27
N ALA A 103 7.49 0.66 -0.70
CA ALA A 103 7.07 2.04 -0.41
C ALA A 103 7.70 3.02 -1.39
N ALA A 104 6.87 3.92 -1.92
CA ALA A 104 7.28 5.00 -2.80
C ALA A 104 6.78 6.36 -2.27
N GLU A 105 7.65 7.37 -2.29
CA GLU A 105 7.32 8.72 -1.80
C GLU A 105 6.37 9.42 -2.77
N MET A 106 5.45 10.20 -2.21
CA MET A 106 4.76 11.27 -2.92
C MET A 106 4.56 12.49 -2.02
N ILE A 107 4.52 13.67 -2.61
CA ILE A 107 4.22 14.91 -1.88
C ILE A 107 3.08 15.62 -2.61
N ILE A 108 2.09 16.08 -1.87
CA ILE A 108 0.88 16.68 -2.45
C ILE A 108 0.66 18.05 -1.85
N ASN A 109 0.73 19.08 -2.70
CA ASN A 109 0.30 20.43 -2.37
C ASN A 109 -1.12 20.67 -2.92
N ARG A 110 -2.12 20.57 -2.05
CA ARG A 110 -3.53 20.72 -2.42
C ARG A 110 -3.88 22.16 -2.80
N GLU A 111 -3.23 23.16 -2.22
CA GLU A 111 -3.48 24.58 -2.50
C GLU A 111 -3.11 24.94 -3.95
N SER A 112 -1.91 24.53 -4.38
CA SER A 112 -1.44 24.75 -5.76
C SER A 112 -1.89 23.66 -6.74
N ARG A 113 -2.56 22.60 -6.26
CA ARG A 113 -2.97 21.41 -7.03
C ARG A 113 -1.78 20.76 -7.76
N ARG A 114 -0.61 20.78 -7.12
CA ARG A 114 0.64 20.19 -7.61
C ARG A 114 1.05 19.02 -6.74
N GLY A 115 1.56 17.99 -7.37
CA GLY A 115 2.08 16.81 -6.69
C GLY A 115 3.46 16.47 -7.21
N TYR A 116 4.26 15.87 -6.34
CA TYR A 116 5.53 15.26 -6.70
C TYR A 116 5.40 13.74 -6.57
N LYS A 117 5.80 13.02 -7.61
CA LYS A 117 6.10 11.58 -7.55
C LYS A 117 6.98 11.16 -8.71
N ILE A 118 7.78 10.13 -8.50
CA ILE A 118 8.53 9.47 -9.57
C ILE A 118 7.78 8.21 -9.97
N LEU A 119 7.07 8.26 -11.10
CA LEU A 119 6.23 7.13 -11.54
C LEU A 119 7.04 5.83 -11.73
N ALA A 120 8.26 5.94 -12.27
CA ALA A 120 9.13 4.78 -12.45
C ALA A 120 9.48 4.11 -11.11
N ASP A 121 9.70 4.89 -10.05
CA ASP A 121 9.95 4.36 -8.72
C ASP A 121 8.70 3.66 -8.16
N HIS A 122 7.54 4.30 -8.24
CA HIS A 122 6.26 3.71 -7.81
C HIS A 122 6.01 2.34 -8.46
N VAL A 123 6.21 2.23 -9.78
CA VAL A 123 6.05 0.96 -10.51
C VAL A 123 7.09 -0.07 -10.09
N ASN A 124 8.35 0.34 -9.90
CA ASN A 124 9.41 -0.57 -9.45
C ASN A 124 9.16 -1.10 -8.03
N LYS A 125 8.65 -0.27 -7.12
CA LYS A 125 8.28 -0.68 -5.75
C LYS A 125 7.11 -1.65 -5.76
N MET A 126 6.11 -1.41 -6.62
CA MET A 126 5.00 -2.33 -6.84
C MET A 126 5.48 -3.69 -7.37
N ASP A 127 6.34 -3.71 -8.41
CA ASP A 127 6.90 -4.94 -8.98
C ASP A 127 7.70 -5.75 -7.95
N LYS A 128 8.49 -5.07 -7.11
CA LYS A 128 9.22 -5.72 -6.00
C LYS A 128 8.25 -6.36 -5.00
N ALA A 129 7.21 -5.64 -4.58
CA ALA A 129 6.21 -6.15 -3.65
C ALA A 129 5.47 -7.39 -4.20
N LEU A 130 5.07 -7.36 -5.48
CA LEU A 130 4.44 -8.50 -6.17
C LEU A 130 5.33 -9.75 -6.21
N LYS A 131 6.65 -9.56 -6.22
CA LYS A 131 7.64 -10.65 -6.18
C LYS A 131 7.99 -11.10 -4.75
N GLY A 132 7.19 -10.68 -3.75
CA GLY A 132 7.42 -11.01 -2.34
C GLY A 132 8.66 -10.32 -1.74
N LYS A 133 9.20 -9.28 -2.39
CA LYS A 133 10.36 -8.54 -1.87
C LYS A 133 9.91 -7.39 -0.96
N VAL A 134 10.79 -7.01 -0.04
CA VAL A 134 10.56 -5.92 0.91
C VAL A 134 11.46 -4.73 0.58
N ALA A 135 10.86 -3.66 0.05
CA ALA A 135 11.53 -2.45 -0.44
C ALA A 135 10.96 -1.19 0.24
N ILE A 136 11.15 -1.09 1.55
CA ILE A 136 10.64 0.00 2.41
C ILE A 136 11.76 0.78 3.11
N ASP A 137 13.01 0.60 2.68
CA ASP A 137 14.21 1.13 3.35
C ASP A 137 14.26 2.67 3.37
N GLU A 138 13.55 3.33 2.45
CA GLU A 138 13.50 4.80 2.35
C GLU A 138 12.47 5.42 3.31
N MET A 139 11.62 4.61 3.93
CA MET A 139 10.64 5.09 4.90
C MET A 139 11.34 5.55 6.18
N ASP A 140 10.88 6.68 6.71
CA ASP A 140 11.25 7.14 8.05
C ASP A 140 10.67 6.21 9.13
N ALA A 141 11.36 6.14 10.28
CA ALA A 141 10.99 5.27 11.39
C ALA A 141 9.55 5.49 11.91
N PRO A 142 9.05 6.74 12.06
CA PRO A 142 7.65 6.97 12.41
C PRO A 142 6.68 6.36 11.40
N SER A 143 6.92 6.52 10.10
CA SER A 143 6.08 5.93 9.06
C SER A 143 6.14 4.41 9.03
N LYS A 144 7.32 3.80 9.28
CA LYS A 144 7.46 2.35 9.42
C LYS A 144 6.63 1.83 10.60
N LYS A 145 6.67 2.52 11.74
CA LYS A 145 5.85 2.18 12.91
C LYS A 145 4.36 2.24 12.59
N VAL A 146 3.90 3.29 11.92
CA VAL A 146 2.49 3.43 11.48
C VAL A 146 2.09 2.27 10.59
N LEU A 147 2.93 1.88 9.62
CA LEU A 147 2.66 0.74 8.74
C LEU A 147 2.57 -0.57 9.52
N ARG A 148 3.52 -0.83 10.42
CA ARG A 148 3.54 -2.02 11.27
C ARG A 148 2.25 -2.16 12.07
N ASP A 149 1.90 -1.11 12.81
CA ASP A 149 0.75 -1.10 13.70
C ASP A 149 -0.55 -1.29 12.88
N PHE A 150 -0.63 -0.65 11.71
CA PHE A 150 -1.75 -0.81 10.77
C PHE A 150 -1.89 -2.25 10.25
N LEU A 151 -0.79 -2.89 9.81
CA LEU A 151 -0.82 -4.27 9.31
C LEU A 151 -1.22 -5.26 10.40
N ALA A 152 -0.68 -5.09 11.61
CA ALA A 152 -0.98 -5.93 12.76
C ALA A 152 -2.43 -5.79 13.22
N GLU A 153 -3.00 -4.58 13.20
CA GLU A 153 -4.41 -4.34 13.55
C GLU A 153 -5.36 -4.85 12.46
N ALA A 154 -5.00 -4.68 11.18
CA ALA A 154 -5.86 -5.05 10.06
C ALA A 154 -6.13 -6.55 9.96
N ASP A 155 -5.10 -7.38 10.17
CA ASP A 155 -5.23 -8.83 10.27
C ASP A 155 -4.06 -9.42 11.08
N PRO A 156 -4.25 -9.63 12.40
CA PRO A 156 -3.21 -10.19 13.27
C PRO A 156 -2.67 -11.54 12.80
N GLY A 157 -3.52 -12.38 12.21
CA GLY A 157 -3.11 -13.70 11.72
C GLY A 157 -2.21 -13.61 10.49
N GLN A 158 -2.54 -12.73 9.53
CA GLN A 158 -1.65 -12.47 8.40
C GLN A 158 -0.33 -11.83 8.84
N TRP A 159 -0.37 -10.96 9.84
CA TRP A 159 0.83 -10.34 10.42
C TRP A 159 1.73 -11.36 11.12
N GLU A 160 1.17 -12.31 11.88
CA GLU A 160 1.92 -13.39 12.52
C GLU A 160 2.72 -14.20 11.48
N ARG A 161 2.10 -14.50 10.34
CA ARG A 161 2.68 -15.26 9.21
C ARG A 161 3.42 -14.39 8.19
N ALA A 162 3.50 -13.08 8.40
CA ALA A 162 4.07 -12.16 7.41
C ALA A 162 5.52 -12.50 7.08
N ASN A 163 5.96 -12.08 5.90
CA ASN A 163 7.35 -12.21 5.45
C ASN A 163 8.32 -11.76 6.57
N PRO A 164 9.26 -12.63 7.01
CA PRO A 164 10.18 -12.29 8.10
C PRO A 164 10.97 -11.00 7.86
N GLU A 165 11.42 -10.74 6.62
CA GLU A 165 12.13 -9.51 6.26
C GLU A 165 11.23 -8.27 6.43
N LEU A 166 9.92 -8.41 6.18
CA LEU A 166 8.96 -7.32 6.37
C LEU A 166 8.82 -6.98 7.85
N LYS A 167 8.71 -7.99 8.71
CA LYS A 167 8.60 -7.78 10.16
C LYS A 167 9.88 -7.15 10.71
N GLU A 168 11.03 -7.70 10.34
CA GLU A 168 12.35 -7.19 10.73
C GLU A 168 12.51 -5.71 10.37
N LYS A 169 12.34 -5.34 9.08
CA LYS A 169 12.51 -3.96 8.62
C LYS A 169 11.52 -2.95 9.20
N LEU A 170 10.38 -3.42 9.70
CA LEU A 170 9.36 -2.60 10.37
C LEU A 170 9.54 -2.51 11.89
N GLU A 171 10.36 -3.39 12.47
CA GLU A 171 10.74 -3.40 13.88
C GLU A 171 12.08 -2.69 14.12
N GLU A 172 12.91 -2.52 13.10
CA GLU A 172 14.10 -1.66 13.12
C GLU A 172 13.74 -0.18 13.40
N GLU A 173 14.37 0.39 14.45
CA GLU A 173 14.27 1.80 14.86
C GLU A 173 15.03 2.78 13.95
#